data_AF-A0A7C1IL94-F1
#
_entry.id   AF-A0A7C1IL94-F1
#
_cell.length_a   1.000
_cell.length_b   1.000
_cell.length_c   1.000
_cell.angle_alpha   90.00
_cell.angle_beta   90.00
_cell.angle_gamma   90.00
#
_symmetry.space_group_name_H-M   'P 1'
#
loop_
_entity.id
_entity.type
_entity.pdbx_description
1 polymer ?
#
loop_
_entity_poly.entity_id
_entity_poly.type
_entity_poly.pdbx_seq_one_letter_code
_entity_poly.pdbx_strand_id
1 'polypeptide(L)'
;MEVKEGLRKWRKVLIVIAVMILLSPFFAWAAEVVGYAEPLESAAEHLGAMEHESAIISGLIPDYTIPGGNPYASAIVAGIVGCLIVLGLGLVLGKVLERRENGRTRWHD
;
A
#
# COMPACT_ATOMS: atom_id res chain seq x y z
N MET A 1 -1.51 17.71 -18.93
CA MET A 1 -1.07 18.28 -17.64
C MET A 1 0.39 17.96 -17.41
N GLU A 2 1.23 18.97 -17.22
CA GLU A 2 2.61 18.77 -16.82
C GLU A 2 2.62 18.14 -15.41
N VAL A 3 3.42 17.09 -15.17
CA VAL A 3 3.42 16.33 -13.91
C VAL A 3 3.62 17.24 -12.69
N LYS A 4 4.41 18.31 -12.85
CA LYS A 4 4.66 19.33 -11.83
C LYS A 4 3.41 20.12 -11.43
N GLU A 5 2.54 20.47 -12.37
CA GLU A 5 1.28 21.17 -12.08
C GLU A 5 0.29 20.27 -11.34
N GLY A 6 0.23 19.00 -11.74
CA GLY A 6 -0.54 17.98 -11.03
C GLY A 6 -0.06 17.84 -9.57
N LEU A 7 1.24 17.67 -9.35
CA LEU A 7 1.81 17.57 -8.00
C LEU A 7 1.49 18.79 -7.13
N ARG A 8 1.55 20.00 -7.71
CA ARG A 8 1.25 21.23 -6.98
C ARG A 8 -0.22 21.30 -6.57
N LYS A 9 -1.14 20.84 -7.42
CA LYS A 9 -2.58 20.74 -7.11
C LYS A 9 -2.85 19.75 -5.98
N TRP A 10 -2.19 18.59 -6.01
CA TRP A 10 -2.39 17.51 -5.04
C TRP A 10 -1.47 17.57 -3.82
N ARG A 11 -0.70 18.65 -3.66
CA ARG A 11 0.33 18.80 -2.62
C ARG A 11 -0.17 18.46 -1.22
N LYS A 12 -1.36 18.94 -0.85
CA LYS A 12 -1.95 18.67 0.47
C LYS A 12 -2.18 17.16 0.69
N VAL A 13 -2.70 16.46 -0.32
CA VAL A 13 -2.97 15.02 -0.26
C VAL A 13 -1.66 14.24 -0.15
N LEU A 14 -0.66 14.61 -0.95
CA LEU A 14 0.67 13.96 -0.90
C LEU A 14 1.35 14.15 0.45
N ILE A 15 1.19 15.32 1.08
CA ILE A 15 1.69 15.56 2.44
C ILE A 15 0.97 14.66 3.44
N VAL A 16 -0.36 14.55 3.36
CA VAL A 16 -1.13 13.65 4.25
C VAL A 16 -0.70 12.20 4.10
N ILE A 17 -0.51 11.73 2.87
CA ILE A 17 0.01 10.37 2.59
C ILE A 17 1.40 10.20 3.22
N ALA A 18 2.32 11.14 3.01
CA ALA A 18 3.65 11.08 3.58
C ALA A 18 3.63 11.06 5.11
N VAL A 19 2.78 11.89 5.74
CA VAL A 19 2.58 11.90 7.20
C VAL A 19 2.04 10.56 7.69
N MET A 20 1.04 9.98 7.01
CA MET A 20 0.50 8.67 7.38
C MET A 20 1.53 7.55 7.27
N ILE A 21 2.36 7.55 6.22
CA ILE A 21 3.46 6.58 6.08
C ILE A 21 4.46 6.74 7.22
N LEU A 22 4.86 7.97 7.56
CA LEU A 22 5.79 8.21 8.65
C LEU A 22 5.19 7.88 10.04
N LEU A 23 3.87 7.97 10.18
CA LEU A 23 3.15 7.60 11.39
C LEU A 23 2.92 6.08 11.49
N SER A 24 3.08 5.31 10.42
CA SER A 24 2.81 3.87 10.44
C SER A 24 3.62 3.08 11.47
N PRO A 25 4.92 3.32 11.70
CA PRO A 25 5.69 2.59 12.71
C PRO A 25 5.23 2.91 14.13
N PHE A 26 4.70 4.11 14.35
CA PHE A 26 4.14 4.48 15.64
C PHE A 26 2.93 3.64 16.00
N PHE A 27 2.08 3.29 15.02
CA PHE A 27 0.96 2.38 15.25
C PHE A 27 1.41 0.94 15.51
N ALA A 28 2.46 0.47 14.82
CA ALA A 28 3.04 -0.85 15.10
C ALA A 28 3.57 -0.93 16.53
N TRP A 29 4.32 0.08 16.96
CA TRP A 29 4.79 0.19 18.35
C TRP A 29 3.63 0.29 19.35
N ALA A 30 2.60 1.09 19.05
CA ALA A 30 1.46 1.25 19.94
C ALA A 30 0.69 -0.08 20.12
N ALA A 31 0.57 -0.88 19.06
CA ALA A 31 -0.04 -2.21 19.11
C ALA A 31 0.73 -3.16 20.04
N GLU A 32 2.06 -3.15 19.98
CA GLU A 32 2.93 -3.91 20.89
C GLU A 32 2.71 -3.48 22.35
N VAL A 33 2.66 -2.17 22.61
CA VAL A 33 2.49 -1.62 23.98
C VAL A 33 1.15 -2.02 24.60
N VAL A 34 0.07 -2.05 23.81
CA VAL A 34 -1.25 -2.46 24.31
C VAL A 34 -1.45 -3.97 24.31
N GLY A 35 -0.45 -4.75 23.85
CA GLY A 35 -0.55 -6.20 23.72
C GLY A 35 -1.63 -6.62 22.74
N TYR A 36 -1.82 -5.87 21.65
CA TYR A 36 -2.78 -6.22 20.62
C TYR A 36 -2.35 -7.53 19.96
N ALA A 37 -3.19 -8.56 20.09
CA ALA A 37 -3.10 -9.79 19.32
C ALA A 37 -4.10 -9.71 18.16
N GLU A 38 -3.66 -10.02 16.95
CA GLU A 38 -4.56 -10.04 15.80
C GLU A 38 -5.68 -11.07 16.02
N PRO A 39 -6.97 -10.70 15.88
CA PRO A 39 -8.08 -11.61 16.12
C PRO A 39 -8.01 -12.88 15.27
N LEU A 40 -7.48 -12.77 14.05
CA LEU A 40 -7.27 -13.91 13.16
C LEU A 40 -6.18 -14.85 13.69
N GLU A 41 -5.08 -14.31 14.19
CA GLU A 41 -3.98 -15.10 14.74
C GLU A 41 -4.42 -15.82 16.02
N SER A 42 -5.14 -15.12 16.91
CA SER A 42 -5.67 -15.74 18.12
C SER A 42 -6.72 -16.81 17.82
N ALA A 43 -7.55 -16.62 16.78
CA ALA A 43 -8.48 -17.66 16.33
C ALA A 43 -7.75 -18.86 15.71
N ALA A 44 -6.70 -18.61 14.91
CA ALA A 44 -5.88 -19.65 14.31
C ALA A 44 -5.15 -20.48 15.39
N GLU A 45 -4.63 -19.84 16.42
CA GLU A 45 -4.02 -20.49 17.58
C GLU A 45 -5.03 -21.39 18.32
N HIS A 46 -6.23 -20.89 18.61
CA HIS A 46 -7.30 -21.68 19.23
C HIS A 46 -7.73 -22.89 18.40
N LEU A 47 -7.62 -22.82 17.07
CA LEU A 47 -7.91 -23.93 16.16
C LEU A 47 -6.71 -24.85 15.92
N GLY A 48 -5.53 -24.57 16.47
CA GLY A 48 -4.30 -25.30 16.16
C GLY A 48 -3.82 -25.12 14.71
N ALA A 49 -4.31 -24.10 14.02
CA ALA A 49 -4.04 -23.83 12.61
C ALA A 49 -2.66 -23.18 12.38
N MET A 50 -2.07 -22.56 13.41
CA MET A 50 -0.72 -21.97 13.36
C MET A 50 0.34 -23.01 12.96
N GLU A 51 0.26 -24.24 13.46
CA GLU A 51 1.22 -25.31 13.13
C GLU A 51 1.10 -25.82 11.67
N HIS A 52 0.00 -25.51 11.00
CA HIS A 52 -0.28 -25.91 9.62
C HIS A 52 -0.03 -24.78 8.63
N GLU A 53 0.50 -23.64 9.08
CA GLU A 53 0.84 -22.52 8.22
C GLU A 53 1.97 -22.90 7.27
N SER A 54 1.59 -23.40 6.10
CA SER A 54 2.48 -23.72 5.01
C SER A 54 2.04 -22.91 3.80
N ALA A 55 2.83 -21.89 3.46
CA ALA A 55 2.56 -21.10 2.28
C ALA A 55 2.75 -21.98 1.03
N ILE A 56 1.63 -22.45 0.46
CA ILE A 56 1.62 -23.20 -0.82
C ILE A 56 2.24 -22.35 -1.93
N ILE A 57 2.03 -21.03 -1.85
CA ILE A 57 2.66 -20.02 -2.70
C ILE A 57 3.21 -18.95 -1.75
N SER A 58 4.53 -18.88 -1.62
CA SER A 58 5.16 -17.76 -0.92
C SER A 58 4.84 -16.48 -1.67
N GLY A 59 4.31 -15.48 -0.96
CA GLY A 59 4.12 -14.15 -1.51
C GLY A 59 5.43 -13.57 -2.05
N LEU A 60 5.34 -12.64 -3.01
CA LEU A 60 6.52 -11.97 -3.58
C LEU A 60 7.38 -11.31 -2.49
N ILE A 61 6.75 -10.86 -1.41
CA ILE A 61 7.36 -10.36 -0.18
C ILE A 61 6.57 -10.96 0.98
N PRO A 62 7.05 -12.04 1.63
CA PRO A 62 6.41 -12.62 2.80
C PRO A 62 6.23 -11.57 3.90
N ASP A 63 5.02 -11.52 4.46
CA ASP A 63 4.62 -10.58 5.53
C ASP A 63 4.87 -9.10 5.24
N TYR A 64 5.10 -8.76 3.96
CA TYR A 64 5.51 -7.42 3.52
C TYR A 64 6.75 -6.89 4.26
N THR A 65 7.59 -7.81 4.77
CA THR A 65 8.81 -7.48 5.52
C THR A 65 10.03 -7.45 4.61
N ILE A 66 11.02 -6.63 4.98
CA ILE A 66 12.32 -6.65 4.32
C ILE A 66 13.17 -7.74 4.99
N PRO A 67 13.71 -8.71 4.24
CA PRO A 67 14.59 -9.74 4.81
C PRO A 67 15.78 -9.12 5.54
N GLY A 68 15.96 -9.46 6.83
CA GLY A 68 17.00 -8.89 7.69
C GLY A 68 16.79 -7.42 8.08
N GLY A 69 15.64 -6.84 7.75
CA GLY A 69 15.27 -5.46 8.05
C GLY A 69 14.53 -5.31 9.39
N ASN A 70 14.56 -4.09 9.93
CA ASN A 70 13.78 -3.73 11.10
C ASN A 70 12.27 -3.68 10.75
N PRO A 71 11.36 -4.20 11.59
CA PRO A 71 9.91 -4.15 11.36
C PRO A 71 9.36 -2.74 11.09
N TYR A 72 9.85 -1.73 11.81
CA TYR A 72 9.48 -0.33 11.64
C TYR A 72 9.93 0.23 10.27
N ALA A 73 11.13 -0.15 9.81
CA ALA A 73 11.62 0.24 8.49
C ALA A 73 10.82 -0.45 7.38
N SER A 74 10.46 -1.71 7.59
CA SER A 74 9.63 -2.48 6.66
C SER A 74 8.24 -1.85 6.50
N ALA A 75 7.64 -1.37 7.58
CA ALA A 75 6.34 -0.68 7.54
C ALA A 75 6.37 0.62 6.70
N ILE A 76 7.44 1.42 6.82
CA ILE A 76 7.60 2.63 5.99
C ILE A 76 7.75 2.25 4.52
N VAL A 77 8.62 1.28 4.21
CA VAL A 77 8.89 0.87 2.83
C VAL A 77 7.65 0.26 2.20
N ALA A 78 6.94 -0.62 2.89
CA ALA A 78 5.67 -1.17 2.43
C ALA A 78 4.64 -0.06 2.15
N GLY A 79 4.54 0.93 3.04
CA GLY A 79 3.68 2.11 2.84
C GLY A 79 4.04 2.92 1.59
N ILE A 80 5.33 3.20 1.37
CA ILE A 80 5.81 3.91 0.17
C ILE A 80 5.50 3.11 -1.09
N VAL A 81 5.88 1.84 -1.13
CA VAL A 81 5.73 0.97 -2.30
C VAL A 81 4.25 0.82 -2.66
N GLY A 82 3.39 0.52 -1.67
CA GLY A 82 1.95 0.41 -1.88
C GLY A 82 1.33 1.70 -2.42
N CYS A 83 1.68 2.86 -1.84
CA CYS A 83 1.20 4.15 -2.32
C CYS A 83 1.64 4.45 -3.76
N LEU A 84 2.90 4.17 -4.11
CA LEU A 84 3.41 4.36 -5.46
C LEU A 84 2.70 3.46 -6.48
N ILE A 85 2.43 2.20 -6.13
CA ILE A 85 1.69 1.26 -6.97
C ILE A 85 0.28 1.79 -7.24
N VAL A 86 -0.47 2.16 -6.19
CA VAL A 86 -1.85 2.63 -6.32
C VAL A 86 -1.93 3.93 -7.11
N LEU A 87 -1.09 4.92 -6.78
CA LEU A 87 -1.06 6.20 -7.50
C LEU A 87 -0.63 6.00 -8.97
N GLY A 88 0.39 5.17 -9.21
CA GLY A 88 0.85 4.83 -10.55
C GLY A 88 -0.26 4.18 -11.38
N LEU A 89 -0.97 3.21 -10.81
CA LEU A 89 -2.09 2.54 -11.47
C LEU A 89 -3.22 3.52 -11.80
N GLY A 90 -3.61 4.38 -10.85
CA GLY A 90 -4.64 5.40 -11.09
C GLY A 90 -4.27 6.37 -12.22
N LEU A 91 -3.01 6.81 -12.26
CA LEU A 91 -2.51 7.68 -13.33
C LEU A 91 -2.49 6.98 -14.70
N VAL A 92 -2.09 5.71 -14.74
CA VAL A 92 -2.10 4.91 -15.98
C VAL A 92 -3.52 4.71 -16.47
N LEU A 93 -4.44 4.28 -15.60
CA LEU A 93 -5.85 4.08 -15.95
C LEU A 93 -6.51 5.36 -16.44
N GLY A 94 -6.26 6.50 -15.75
CA GLY A 94 -6.76 7.80 -16.18
C GLY A 94 -6.30 8.18 -17.58
N LYS A 95 -5.01 7.99 -17.90
CA LYS A 95 -4.47 8.25 -19.25
C LYS A 95 -5.03 7.32 -20.31
N VAL A 96 -5.19 6.04 -19.98
CA VAL A 96 -5.77 5.06 -20.91
C VAL A 96 -7.22 5.41 -21.24
N LEU A 97 -7.99 5.86 -20.26
CA LEU A 97 -9.39 6.24 -20.44
C LEU A 97 -9.54 7.52 -21.28
N GLU A 98 -8.76 8.57 -20.97
CA GLU A 98 -8.73 9.82 -21.73
C GLU A 98 -8.40 9.58 -23.21
N ARG A 99 -7.44 8.68 -23.48
CA ARG A 99 -7.05 8.31 -24.86
C ARG A 99 -8.19 7.62 -25.63
N ARG A 100 -9.03 6.83 -24.95
CA ARG A 100 -10.19 6.17 -25.56
C ARG A 100 -11.32 7.15 -25.88
N GLU A 101 -11.55 8.12 -25.01
CA GLU A 101 -12.58 9.14 -25.22
C GLU A 101 -12.25 10.04 -26.41
N ASN A 102 -11.02 10.56 -26.47
CA ASN A 102 -10.55 11.35 -27.62
C ASN A 102 -10.53 10.56 -28.94
N GLY A 103 -10.35 9.24 -28.88
CA GLY A 103 -10.45 8.37 -30.05
C GLY A 103 -11.90 8.12 -30.50
N ARG A 104 -12.90 8.30 -29.63
CA ARG A 104 -14.32 8.11 -29.94
C ARG A 104 -14.94 9.36 -30.58
N THR A 105 -14.59 10.55 -30.09
CA THR A 105 -15.10 11.82 -30.63
C THR A 105 -14.63 12.09 -32.06
N ARG A 106 -13.40 11.67 -32.42
CA ARG A 106 -12.84 11.83 -33.78
C ARG A 106 -13.66 11.15 -34.90
N TRP A 107 -14.51 10.17 -34.61
CA TRP A 107 -15.34 9.51 -35.63
C TRP A 107 -16.72 10.16 -35.82
N HIS A 108 -17.04 11.18 -35.02
CA HIS A 108 -18.32 11.90 -35.06
C HIS A 108 -18.20 13.32 -35.64
N ASP A 109 -17.00 13.72 -36.08
CA ASP A 109 -16.68 14.99 -36.75
C ASP A 109 -16.23 14.73 -38.19
#